data_AF-A0A352VN34-F1
#
_entry.id   AF-A0A352VN34-F1
#
_cell.length_a   1.000
_cell.length_b   1.000
_cell.length_c   1.000
_cell.angle_alpha   90.00
_cell.angle_beta   90.00
_cell.angle_gamma   90.00
#
_symmetry.space_group_name_H-M   'P 1'
#
loop_
_entity.id
_entity.type
_entity.pdbx_description
1 polymer ?
#
loop_
_entity_poly.entity_id
_entity_poly.type
_entity_poly.pdbx_seq_one_letter_code
_entity_poly.pdbx_strand_id
1 'polypeptide(L)'
;MASDGPEQLQMMVDRVAEDTDGYVIDFTLLSDPDAVIINRYGLFNQNDPEGRPIPHPTAYVINMEGRVHWKFTEVNYRIRPE
;
A
#
# COMPACT_ATOMS: atom_id res chain seq x y z
N MET A 1 -17.10 7.56 1.50
CA MET A 1 -16.90 6.32 0.72
C MET A 1 -15.70 5.64 1.31
N ALA A 2 -15.78 4.35 1.63
CA ALA A 2 -14.62 3.57 2.03
C ALA A 2 -13.54 3.72 0.95
N SER A 3 -12.31 4.05 1.33
CA SER A 3 -11.15 3.82 0.46
C SER A 3 -10.91 2.31 0.39
N ASP A 4 -10.62 1.76 -0.77
CA ASP A 4 -10.21 0.36 -0.94
C ASP A 4 -11.25 -0.72 -0.59
N GLY A 5 -12.53 -0.51 -0.91
CA GLY A 5 -13.53 -1.59 -0.89
C GLY A 5 -13.25 -2.69 -1.93
N PRO A 6 -13.91 -3.86 -1.85
CA PRO A 6 -13.68 -4.98 -2.78
C PRO A 6 -13.81 -4.60 -4.26
N GLU A 7 -14.77 -3.73 -4.60
CA GLU A 7 -14.97 -3.23 -5.96
C GLU A 7 -13.81 -2.36 -6.45
N GLN A 8 -13.30 -1.47 -5.59
CA GLN A 8 -12.16 -0.60 -5.92
C GLN A 8 -10.86 -1.40 -6.07
N LEU A 9 -10.68 -2.45 -5.25
CA LEU A 9 -9.57 -3.38 -5.40
C LEU A 9 -9.64 -4.13 -6.72
N GLN A 10 -10.83 -4.58 -7.14
CA GLN A 10 -10.99 -5.22 -8.44
C GLN A 10 -10.67 -4.26 -9.59
N MET A 11 -11.17 -3.01 -9.53
CA MET A 11 -10.83 -1.99 -10.52
C MET A 11 -9.31 -1.74 -10.61
N MET A 12 -8.61 -1.74 -9.47
CA MET A 12 -7.15 -1.62 -9.46
C MET A 12 -6.48 -2.83 -10.11
N VAL A 13 -6.93 -4.06 -9.81
CA VAL A 13 -6.40 -5.29 -10.42
C VAL A 13 -6.56 -5.24 -11.94
N ASP A 14 -7.76 -4.89 -12.42
CA ASP A 14 -8.06 -4.79 -13.85
C ASP A 14 -7.17 -3.74 -14.52
N ARG A 15 -7.00 -2.57 -13.88
CA ARG A 15 -6.11 -1.50 -14.35
C ARG A 15 -4.64 -1.94 -14.43
N VAL A 16 -4.15 -2.69 -13.43
CA VAL A 16 -2.77 -3.22 -13.43
C VAL A 16 -2.57 -4.19 -14.60
N ALA A 17 -3.55 -5.06 -14.85
CA ALA A 17 -3.49 -5.99 -15.98
C ALA A 17 -3.48 -5.25 -17.33
N GLU A 18 -4.31 -4.22 -17.49
CA GLU A 18 -4.32 -3.37 -18.69
C GLU A 18 -2.97 -2.66 -18.91
N ASP A 19 -2.39 -2.08 -17.86
CA ASP A 19 -1.18 -1.27 -17.95
C ASP A 19 0.11 -2.11 -18.04
N THR A 20 0.04 -3.41 -17.75
CA THR A 20 1.21 -4.30 -17.63
C THR A 20 1.07 -5.56 -18.49
N ASP A 21 0.56 -5.42 -19.72
CA ASP A 21 0.46 -6.50 -20.73
C ASP A 21 -0.18 -7.81 -20.19
N GLY A 22 -1.22 -7.67 -19.37
CA GLY A 22 -1.95 -8.80 -18.79
C GLY A 22 -1.31 -9.40 -17.53
N TYR A 23 -0.43 -8.68 -16.84
CA TYR A 23 0.11 -9.12 -15.54
C TYR A 23 -1.01 -9.48 -14.55
N VAL A 24 -0.90 -10.65 -13.94
CA VAL A 24 -1.84 -11.13 -12.93
C VAL A 24 -1.21 -10.97 -11.55
N ILE A 25 -1.89 -10.22 -10.68
CA ILE A 25 -1.53 -10.13 -9.27
C ILE A 25 -1.83 -11.48 -8.61
N ASP A 26 -0.79 -12.19 -8.18
CA ASP A 26 -0.86 -13.52 -7.56
C ASP A 26 -0.67 -13.48 -6.03
N PHE A 27 -0.57 -12.27 -5.46
CA PHE A 27 -0.48 -12.03 -4.02
C PHE A 27 -1.76 -11.41 -3.47
N THR A 28 -1.98 -11.57 -2.16
CA THR A 28 -3.17 -11.02 -1.49
C THR A 28 -3.10 -9.51 -1.38
N LEU A 29 -4.21 -8.85 -1.72
CA LEU A 29 -4.44 -7.43 -1.49
C LEU A 29 -5.26 -7.25 -0.22
N LEU A 30 -4.85 -6.30 0.62
CA LEU A 30 -5.54 -5.96 1.86
C LEU A 30 -6.51 -4.80 1.61
N SER A 31 -7.77 -4.96 2.05
CA SER A 31 -8.74 -3.86 2.17
C SER A 31 -8.65 -3.27 3.57
N ASP A 32 -8.37 -1.96 3.69
CA ASP A 32 -8.29 -1.23 4.97
C ASP A 32 -9.12 0.07 4.92
N PRO A 33 -10.45 -0.02 4.76
CA PRO A 33 -11.29 1.15 4.47
C PRO A 33 -11.41 2.17 5.59
N ASP A 34 -11.16 1.72 6.83
CA ASP A 34 -11.17 2.55 8.03
C ASP A 34 -9.75 2.98 8.44
N ALA A 35 -8.74 2.69 7.60
CA ALA A 35 -7.32 2.96 7.85
C ALA A 35 -6.81 2.39 9.20
N VAL A 36 -7.45 1.35 9.73
CA VAL A 36 -7.12 0.79 11.05
C VAL A 36 -5.75 0.11 11.01
N ILE A 37 -5.46 -0.61 9.94
CA ILE A 37 -4.19 -1.33 9.79
C ILE A 37 -3.05 -0.34 9.55
N ILE A 38 -3.19 0.58 8.60
CA ILE A 38 -2.11 1.54 8.32
C ILE A 38 -1.82 2.46 9.52
N ASN A 39 -2.83 2.80 10.32
CA ASN A 39 -2.62 3.52 11.59
C ASN A 39 -1.87 2.67 12.61
N ARG A 40 -2.23 1.40 12.79
CA ARG A 40 -1.56 0.48 13.71
C ARG A 40 -0.06 0.34 13.41
N TYR A 41 0.32 0.38 12.14
CA TYR A 41 1.73 0.29 11.71
C TYR A 41 2.43 1.65 11.61
N GLY A 42 1.75 2.76 11.94
CA GLY A 42 2.30 4.11 11.86
C GLY A 42 2.63 4.55 10.43
N LEU A 43 1.87 4.06 9.45
CA LEU A 43 2.07 4.32 8.02
C LEU A 43 1.13 5.36 7.45
N PHE A 44 0.11 5.78 8.20
CA PHE A 44 -0.87 6.76 7.73
C PHE A 44 -0.18 8.05 7.25
N ASN A 45 -0.43 8.42 5.99
CA ASN A 45 0.16 9.63 5.39
C ASN A 45 -0.67 10.87 5.74
N GLN A 46 -0.26 11.57 6.79
CA GLN A 46 -0.89 12.82 7.23
C GLN A 46 -0.71 13.99 6.25
N ASN A 47 0.19 13.86 5.27
CA ASN A 47 0.54 14.92 4.33
C ASN A 47 -0.14 14.76 2.97
N ASP A 48 -1.06 13.81 2.80
CA ASP A 48 -1.84 13.71 1.56
C ASP A 48 -2.71 14.98 1.40
N PRO A 49 -2.58 15.72 0.29
CA PRO A 49 -3.28 16.99 0.11
C PRO A 49 -4.81 16.83 0.01
N GLU A 50 -5.30 15.65 -0.32
CA GLU A 50 -6.72 15.32 -0.38
C GLU A 50 -7.23 14.71 0.94
N GLY A 51 -6.36 14.55 1.94
CA GLY A 51 -6.69 13.95 3.23
C GLY A 51 -7.14 12.50 3.13
N ARG A 52 -6.73 11.78 2.08
CA ARG A 52 -7.16 10.41 1.83
C ARG A 52 -6.52 9.45 2.83
N PRO A 53 -7.18 8.31 3.15
CA PRO A 53 -6.69 7.37 4.16
C PRO A 53 -5.60 6.44 3.58
N ILE A 54 -4.54 7.01 3.01
CA ILE A 54 -3.50 6.25 2.31
C ILE A 54 -2.23 6.09 3.15
N PRO A 55 -1.50 4.96 3.00
CA PRO A 55 -0.21 4.78 3.65
C PRO A 55 0.92 5.53 2.92
N HIS A 56 1.97 5.88 3.64
CA HIS A 56 3.29 6.10 3.05
C HIS A 56 3.75 4.79 2.38
N PRO A 57 4.25 4.84 1.13
CA PRO A 57 4.78 3.66 0.46
C PRO A 57 5.83 2.98 1.34
N THR A 58 5.60 1.71 1.69
CA THR A 58 6.42 0.99 2.65
C THR A 58 6.61 -0.45 2.22
N ALA A 59 7.84 -0.94 2.31
CA ALA A 59 8.20 -2.33 2.13
C ALA A 59 8.74 -2.92 3.44
N TYR A 60 8.28 -4.14 3.76
CA TYR A 60 8.78 -4.95 4.86
C TYR A 60 9.31 -6.27 4.32
N VAL A 61 10.47 -6.70 4.82
CA VAL A 61 10.94 -8.08 4.65
C VAL A 61 10.81 -8.76 6.01
N ILE A 62 10.00 -9.82 6.06
CA ILE A 62 9.75 -10.61 7.26
C ILE A 62 10.24 -12.05 7.08
N ASN A 63 10.60 -12.72 8.17
CA ASN A 63 10.83 -14.15 8.16
C ASN A 63 9.53 -14.94 8.40
N MET A 64 9.62 -16.28 8.33
CA MET A 64 8.49 -17.19 8.56
C MET A 64 7.93 -17.14 9.99
N GLU A 65 8.68 -16.57 10.95
CA GLU A 65 8.23 -16.36 12.34
C GLU A 65 7.48 -15.04 12.50
N GLY A 66 7.30 -14.26 11.42
CA GLY A 66 6.65 -12.95 11.44
C GLY A 66 7.53 -11.82 11.98
N ARG A 67 8.86 -12.02 12.09
CA ARG A 67 9.80 -10.99 12.53
C ARG A 67 10.29 -10.15 11.35
N VAL A 68 10.31 -8.83 11.54
CA VAL A 68 10.84 -7.88 10.55
C VAL A 68 12.37 -7.93 10.54
N HIS A 69 12.95 -8.24 9.38
CA HIS A 69 14.40 -8.18 9.13
C HIS A 69 14.81 -6.89 8.46
N TRP A 70 13.92 -6.30 7.66
CA TRP A 70 14.17 -5.03 6.99
C TRP A 70 12.86 -4.25 6.80
N LYS A 71 12.95 -2.92 6.90
CA LYS A 71 11.85 -1.98 6.67
C LYS A 71 12.38 -0.79 5.89
N PHE A 72 11.63 -0.37 4.87
CA PHE A 72 11.82 0.91 4.20
C PHE A 72 10.48 1.60 4.03
N THR A 73 10.39 2.85 4.47
CA THR A 73 9.21 3.71 4.30
C THR A 73 9.63 4.97 3.56
N GLU A 74 9.03 5.21 2.40
CA GLU A 74 9.24 6.40 1.60
C GLU A 74 8.48 7.57 2.24
N VAL A 75 9.18 8.35 3.05
CA VAL A 75 8.65 9.57 3.66
C VAL A 75 8.92 10.81 2.82
N ASN A 76 9.83 10.74 1.85
CA ASN A 76 10.18 11.89 1.03
C ASN A 76 10.53 11.47 -0.41
N TYR A 77 9.51 11.41 -1.27
CA TYR A 77 9.62 11.15 -2.70
C TYR A 77 10.56 12.10 -3.47
N ARG A 78 11.04 13.19 -2.86
CA ARG A 78 11.99 14.13 -3.46
C ARG A 78 13.46 13.73 -3.23
N ILE A 79 13.74 12.77 -2.35
CA ILE A 79 15.09 12.26 -2.11
C ILE A 79 15.25 10.98 -2.92
N ARG A 80 16.00 11.04 -4.04
CA ARG A 80 16.49 9.82 -4.68
C ARG A 80 17.81 9.40 -4.02
N PRO A 81 17.99 8.13 -3.64
CA PRO A 81 19.32 7.61 -3.29
C PRO A 81 20.25 7.75 -4.51
N GLU A 82 21.49 8.21 -4.29
CA GLU A 82 22.57 8.22 -5.30
C GLU A 82 23.07 6.80 -5.60
#